data_AF-A0A430FMH4-F1
#
_entry.id   AF-A0A430FMH4-F1
#
_cell.length_a   1.000
_cell.length_b   1.000
_cell.length_c   1.000
_cell.angle_alpha   90.00
_cell.angle_beta   90.00
_cell.angle_gamma   90.00
#
_symmetry.space_group_name_H-M   'P 1'
#
loop_
_entity.id
_entity.type
_entity.pdbx_description
1 polymer ?
#
loop_
_entity_poly.entity_id
_entity_poly.type
_entity_poly.pdbx_seq_one_letter_code
_entity_poly.pdbx_strand_id
1 'polypeptide(L)'
;MRLFSWPFGSRKGRHASQSQDEVRQVVPLPLSDHPDNPVSRSVSAPTALVEFRTAAIAADAVVLDTETISSEIGTQVVEIGAILLRNGFPIHEYEQLITPVGDLPVSAKLFSKITEADTAEQPEAAQVIPVFIESMMSLTIIGHNISYDIAAINREADRMGCPHLANNVIDTQRLGSDMFPNAPSMSLLELSKLLGVADEEAHRALQDARQTLACWHRLRTMDRPRFLSTEEQRKSAQRAITERRRKDKIFAKSAYLKGLSTTPINVQPKGHIIESMDCGVEISGDEHHQDILRSYGYDAWLWVYVTEDRIRSGKYLGYPTYWVYLDGEEIGHISKYQMERHCGQVPADGAVMLAHIPDRAKDRDQNQWQLRLQMPDEHAPVDLSSQVVLPSKPEPEIKPIRSSQTQKESMRRSETRGGFVNAKPHKIVLSPTERVVSIVPTQGIDILLSDLDDNTRMWVTVRPTSQYLAVRFTGTLIGTVPLPDNLDPFGNEAKVTAATIRRISGETHVEIELPKD
;
A
#
# COMPACT_ATOMS: atom_id res chain seq x y z
N MET A 1 -52.13 -34.36 -39.08
CA MET A 1 -53.47 -34.19 -38.46
C MET A 1 -53.37 -33.04 -37.45
N ARG A 2 -54.00 -31.90 -37.78
CA ARG A 2 -54.26 -30.67 -36.98
C ARG A 2 -53.05 -29.92 -36.38
N LEU A 3 -52.50 -28.86 -36.99
CA LEU A 3 -52.99 -27.50 -37.35
C LEU A 3 -53.23 -26.57 -36.14
N PHE A 4 -52.40 -25.54 -36.00
CA PHE A 4 -52.85 -24.17 -35.70
C PHE A 4 -52.03 -23.16 -36.51
N SER A 5 -52.77 -22.37 -37.28
CA SER A 5 -52.37 -21.38 -38.26
C SER A 5 -52.31 -19.98 -37.65
N TRP A 6 -51.29 -19.19 -38.01
CA TRP A 6 -51.28 -17.73 -37.85
C TRP A 6 -51.75 -17.06 -39.16
N PRO A 7 -52.59 -16.01 -39.12
CA PRO A 7 -53.03 -15.35 -40.34
C PRO A 7 -52.01 -14.31 -40.81
N PHE A 8 -51.49 -14.52 -42.03
CA PHE A 8 -50.86 -13.48 -42.82
C PHE A 8 -51.95 -12.55 -43.40
N GLY A 9 -52.00 -11.31 -42.93
CA GLY A 9 -52.73 -10.23 -43.58
C GLY A 9 -51.80 -9.41 -44.46
N SER A 10 -51.83 -9.66 -45.77
CA SER A 10 -51.20 -8.80 -46.77
C SER A 10 -52.17 -7.66 -47.15
N ARG A 11 -51.70 -6.41 -47.09
CA ARG A 11 -52.28 -5.30 -47.85
C ARG A 11 -51.16 -4.49 -48.49
N LYS A 12 -51.11 -4.55 -49.82
CA LYS A 12 -50.31 -3.66 -50.67
C LYS A 12 -51.01 -2.29 -50.78
N GLY A 13 -50.21 -1.24 -50.63
CA GLY A 13 -50.22 -0.08 -51.51
C GLY A 13 -51.04 1.13 -51.09
N ARG A 14 -50.34 2.20 -50.71
CA ARG A 14 -50.46 3.54 -51.33
C ARG A 14 -49.19 4.34 -51.08
N HIS A 15 -48.59 4.81 -52.17
CA HIS A 15 -47.53 5.81 -52.19
C HIS A 15 -48.06 7.15 -51.65
N ALA A 16 -47.29 7.81 -50.78
CA ALA A 16 -47.27 9.27 -50.69
C ALA A 16 -45.92 9.74 -50.10
N SER A 17 -45.21 10.50 -50.92
CA SER A 17 -44.26 11.58 -50.61
C SER A 17 -43.17 11.37 -49.55
N GLN A 18 -41.93 11.40 -50.05
CA GLN A 18 -40.73 11.84 -49.34
C GLN A 18 -40.99 13.17 -48.60
N SER A 19 -40.71 13.19 -47.30
CA SER A 19 -40.18 14.38 -46.62
C SER A 19 -38.86 13.96 -45.98
N GLN A 20 -37.80 14.62 -46.43
CA GLN A 20 -36.51 14.63 -45.78
C GLN A 20 -36.69 15.35 -44.45
N ASP A 21 -36.42 14.69 -43.33
CA ASP A 21 -36.24 15.37 -42.04
C ASP A 21 -35.07 14.73 -41.28
N GLU A 22 -33.99 15.51 -41.29
CA GLU A 22 -32.88 15.60 -40.34
C GLU A 22 -32.43 14.34 -39.58
N VAL A 23 -31.26 13.85 -40.00
CA VAL A 23 -30.33 13.12 -39.15
C VAL A 23 -29.99 13.99 -37.94
N ARG A 24 -30.64 13.75 -36.79
CA ARG A 24 -30.17 14.29 -35.52
C ARG A 24 -28.82 13.67 -35.19
N GLN A 25 -27.76 14.42 -35.47
CA GLN A 25 -26.43 14.16 -34.94
C GLN A 25 -26.54 14.05 -33.41
N VAL A 26 -26.13 12.90 -32.89
CA VAL A 26 -25.92 12.68 -31.47
C VAL A 26 -24.73 13.54 -31.06
N VAL A 27 -25.01 14.67 -30.40
CA VAL A 27 -23.97 15.49 -29.76
C VAL A 27 -23.62 14.80 -28.43
N PRO A 28 -22.36 14.45 -28.18
CA PRO A 28 -21.94 13.99 -26.85
C PRO A 28 -22.12 15.14 -25.86
N LEU A 29 -22.77 14.89 -24.73
CA LEU A 29 -22.78 15.84 -23.62
C LEU A 29 -21.32 16.09 -23.16
N PRO A 30 -20.90 17.34 -22.93
CA PRO A 30 -19.56 17.61 -22.45
C PRO A 30 -19.43 17.10 -21.01
N LEU A 31 -18.41 16.28 -20.77
CA LEU A 31 -17.85 16.11 -19.43
C LEU A 31 -17.30 17.48 -19.02
N SER A 32 -17.97 18.13 -18.07
CA SER A 32 -17.48 19.36 -17.47
C SER A 32 -16.34 19.01 -16.51
N ASP A 33 -15.11 19.20 -16.97
CA ASP A 33 -13.97 19.44 -16.10
C ASP A 33 -14.15 20.82 -15.44
N HIS A 34 -14.30 20.86 -14.11
CA HIS A 34 -13.65 21.86 -13.24
C HIS A 34 -13.75 21.44 -11.76
N PRO A 35 -12.68 21.67 -10.97
CA PRO A 35 -12.57 21.23 -9.57
C PRO A 35 -13.17 22.27 -8.60
N ASP A 36 -13.49 21.79 -7.39
CA ASP A 36 -13.82 22.53 -6.16
C ASP A 36 -15.09 23.39 -6.10
N ASN A 37 -16.17 22.78 -5.59
CA ASN A 37 -17.08 23.44 -4.63
C ASN A 37 -17.96 22.41 -3.88
N PRO A 38 -17.73 22.10 -2.58
CA PRO A 38 -18.66 21.26 -1.82
C PRO A 38 -19.68 22.16 -1.11
N VAL A 39 -20.86 22.31 -1.71
CA VAL A 39 -22.05 22.67 -0.94
C VAL A 39 -23.14 21.66 -1.29
N SER A 40 -23.05 20.47 -0.70
CA SER A 40 -24.17 19.56 -0.60
C SER A 40 -25.21 20.22 0.33
N ARG A 41 -26.42 20.45 -0.17
CA ARG A 41 -27.55 20.77 0.70
C ARG A 41 -27.92 19.48 1.42
N SER A 42 -27.61 19.36 2.71
CA SER A 42 -28.04 18.24 3.54
C SER A 42 -29.57 18.24 3.65
N VAL A 43 -30.23 17.40 2.85
CA VAL A 43 -31.63 17.06 3.07
C VAL A 43 -31.67 16.13 4.28
N SER A 44 -32.47 16.43 5.30
CA SER A 44 -32.57 15.56 6.48
C SER A 44 -33.09 14.18 6.07
N ALA A 45 -32.50 13.12 6.62
CA ALA A 45 -32.83 11.72 6.32
C ALA A 45 -34.35 11.39 6.25
N PRO A 46 -35.21 11.90 7.15
CA PRO A 46 -36.65 11.66 7.05
C PRO A 46 -37.29 12.23 5.77
N THR A 47 -36.76 13.32 5.23
CA THR A 47 -37.25 13.95 3.99
C THR A 47 -36.82 13.15 2.77
N ALA A 48 -35.55 12.72 2.71
CA ALA A 48 -35.03 11.94 1.59
C ALA A 48 -35.80 10.61 1.42
N LEU A 49 -36.10 9.92 2.52
CA LEU A 49 -36.85 8.66 2.48
C LEU A 49 -38.31 8.85 2.04
N VAL A 50 -38.95 9.97 2.41
CA VAL A 50 -40.31 10.31 1.94
C VAL A 50 -40.32 10.62 0.45
N GLU A 51 -39.32 11.35 -0.04
CA GLU A 51 -39.15 11.63 -1.47
C GLU A 51 -38.92 10.34 -2.26
N PHE A 52 -38.05 9.45 -1.77
CA PHE A 52 -37.82 8.13 -2.35
C PHE A 52 -39.10 7.31 -2.43
N ARG A 53 -39.85 7.20 -1.34
CA ARG A 53 -41.13 6.46 -1.31
C ARG A 53 -42.14 7.02 -2.31
N THR A 54 -42.20 8.35 -2.43
CA THR A 54 -43.11 9.01 -3.39
C THR A 54 -42.70 8.73 -4.83
N ALA A 55 -41.40 8.81 -5.14
CA ALA A 55 -40.87 8.50 -6.45
C ALA A 55 -41.04 7.01 -6.82
N ALA A 56 -40.94 6.10 -5.83
CA ALA A 56 -41.05 4.66 -6.03
C ALA A 56 -42.41 4.23 -6.61
N ILE A 57 -43.49 5.00 -6.36
CA ILE A 57 -44.82 4.78 -6.95
C ILE A 57 -44.77 4.79 -8.49
N ALA A 58 -43.88 5.60 -9.07
CA ALA A 58 -43.73 5.73 -10.52
C ALA A 58 -42.70 4.75 -11.11
N ALA A 59 -41.93 4.04 -10.28
CA ALA A 59 -40.85 3.16 -10.72
C ALA A 59 -41.35 1.77 -11.15
N ASP A 60 -40.53 1.06 -11.93
CA ASP A 60 -40.71 -0.38 -12.25
C ASP A 60 -39.52 -1.24 -11.81
N ALA A 61 -38.36 -0.62 -11.55
CA ALA A 61 -37.17 -1.25 -11.04
C ALA A 61 -36.39 -0.30 -10.12
N VAL A 62 -35.46 -0.87 -9.37
CA VAL A 62 -34.50 -0.14 -8.54
C VAL A 62 -33.12 -0.77 -8.70
N VAL A 63 -32.09 0.04 -8.91
CA VAL A 63 -30.71 -0.40 -8.75
C VAL A 63 -30.31 -0.22 -7.29
N LEU A 64 -29.73 -1.24 -6.68
CA LEU A 64 -29.44 -1.28 -5.24
C LEU A 64 -28.00 -1.73 -4.99
N ASP A 65 -27.36 -1.05 -4.05
CA ASP A 65 -26.08 -1.41 -3.45
C ASP A 65 -26.08 -0.97 -1.97
N THR A 66 -25.31 -1.65 -1.13
CA THR A 66 -25.22 -1.37 0.31
C THR A 66 -23.78 -1.45 0.81
N GLU A 67 -23.41 -0.51 1.69
CA GLU A 67 -22.22 -0.68 2.52
C GLU A 67 -22.62 -1.32 3.85
N THR A 68 -21.81 -2.28 4.29
CA THR A 68 -22.12 -3.06 5.50
C THR A 68 -20.90 -3.18 6.41
N ILE A 69 -21.16 -3.40 7.69
CA ILE A 69 -20.15 -3.73 8.68
C ILE A 69 -20.41 -5.09 9.30
N SER A 70 -19.35 -5.77 9.71
CA SER A 70 -19.45 -6.97 10.54
C SER A 70 -19.28 -6.58 12.00
N SER A 71 -20.27 -6.93 12.83
CA SER A 71 -20.30 -6.61 14.25
C SER A 71 -20.67 -7.84 15.09
N GLU A 72 -20.72 -7.68 16.41
CA GLU A 72 -21.09 -8.78 17.33
C GLU A 72 -22.54 -9.23 17.16
N ILE A 73 -23.41 -8.34 16.68
CA ILE A 73 -24.81 -8.65 16.36
C ILE A 73 -24.99 -9.11 14.90
N GLY A 74 -23.89 -9.43 14.21
CA GLY A 74 -23.84 -9.84 12.81
C GLY A 74 -23.63 -8.66 11.85
N THR A 75 -23.98 -8.88 10.59
CA THR A 75 -23.89 -7.86 9.53
C THR A 75 -24.89 -6.75 9.81
N GLN A 76 -24.45 -5.51 9.75
CA GLN A 76 -25.30 -4.31 9.82
C GLN A 76 -25.14 -3.48 8.55
N VAL A 77 -26.22 -2.86 8.09
CA VAL A 77 -26.20 -1.91 6.97
C VAL A 77 -25.82 -0.53 7.49
N VAL A 78 -24.79 0.09 6.91
CA VAL A 78 -24.32 1.45 7.28
C VAL A 78 -24.52 2.46 6.17
N GLU A 79 -24.79 2.01 4.94
CA GLU A 79 -25.18 2.86 3.84
C GLU A 79 -26.11 2.13 2.88
N ILE A 80 -27.08 2.85 2.32
CA ILE A 80 -27.95 2.39 1.24
C ILE A 80 -27.79 3.34 0.06
N GLY A 81 -27.50 2.78 -1.11
CA GLY A 81 -27.52 3.46 -2.40
C GLY A 81 -28.59 2.87 -3.30
N ALA A 82 -29.54 3.69 -3.74
CA ALA A 82 -30.64 3.22 -4.57
C ALA A 82 -30.95 4.19 -5.73
N ILE A 83 -31.24 3.63 -6.91
CA ILE A 83 -31.64 4.39 -8.09
C ILE A 83 -32.95 3.83 -8.63
N LEU A 84 -34.03 4.57 -8.48
CA LEU A 84 -35.33 4.21 -9.03
C LEU A 84 -35.34 4.40 -10.54
N LEU A 85 -35.87 3.41 -11.24
CA LEU A 85 -35.95 3.39 -12.69
C LEU A 85 -37.40 3.35 -13.18
N ARG A 86 -37.64 3.98 -14.33
CA ARG A 86 -38.85 3.79 -15.14
C ARG A 86 -38.45 3.49 -16.57
N ASN A 87 -38.90 2.36 -17.12
CA ASN A 87 -38.54 1.86 -18.44
C ASN A 87 -37.02 1.80 -18.65
N GLY A 88 -36.28 1.50 -17.57
CA GLY A 88 -34.83 1.46 -17.55
C GLY A 88 -34.12 2.82 -17.46
N PHE A 89 -34.82 3.95 -17.37
CA PHE A 89 -34.19 5.26 -17.17
C PHE A 89 -34.28 5.70 -15.70
N PRO A 90 -33.22 6.32 -15.14
CA PRO A 90 -33.24 6.80 -13.76
C PRO A 90 -34.25 7.94 -13.61
N ILE A 91 -35.08 7.86 -12.57
CA ILE A 91 -36.08 8.88 -12.22
C ILE A 91 -35.84 9.52 -10.86
N HIS A 92 -35.09 8.84 -9.98
CA HIS A 92 -34.74 9.35 -8.65
C HIS A 92 -33.56 8.57 -8.08
N GLU A 93 -32.68 9.24 -7.36
CA GLU A 93 -31.54 8.65 -6.65
C GLU A 93 -31.72 8.87 -5.15
N TYR A 94 -31.30 7.89 -4.35
CA TYR A 94 -31.40 7.90 -2.90
C TYR A 94 -30.11 7.36 -2.29
N GLU A 95 -29.59 8.11 -1.33
CA GLU A 95 -28.39 7.79 -0.55
C GLU A 95 -28.73 8.01 0.92
N GLN A 96 -28.49 7.01 1.76
CA GLN A 96 -28.75 7.11 3.19
C GLN A 96 -27.67 6.38 3.97
N LEU A 97 -26.87 7.13 4.72
CA LEU A 97 -26.03 6.60 5.78
C LEU A 97 -26.91 6.19 6.97
N ILE A 98 -26.51 5.16 7.70
CA ILE A 98 -27.25 4.61 8.82
C ILE A 98 -26.31 4.50 10.02
N THR A 99 -26.78 4.97 11.17
CA THR A 99 -26.06 4.84 12.44
C THR A 99 -25.99 3.38 12.84
N PRO A 100 -24.80 2.76 12.92
CA PRO A 100 -24.67 1.38 13.35
C PRO A 100 -24.94 1.24 14.85
N VAL A 101 -25.31 0.04 15.28
CA VAL A 101 -25.30 -0.34 16.69
C VAL A 101 -23.87 -0.70 17.10
N GLY A 102 -23.28 0.14 17.96
CA GLY A 102 -21.91 -0.02 18.45
C GLY A 102 -20.87 0.71 17.61
N ASP A 103 -19.60 0.47 17.91
CA ASP A 103 -18.49 1.18 17.26
C ASP A 103 -18.32 0.76 15.79
N LEU A 104 -17.97 1.73 14.96
CA LEU A 104 -17.66 1.48 13.56
C LEU A 104 -16.28 0.79 13.46
N PRO A 105 -16.18 -0.40 12.83
CA PRO A 105 -14.88 -1.06 12.69
C PRO A 105 -13.97 -0.26 11.75
N VAL A 106 -12.66 -0.28 12.02
CA VAL A 106 -11.65 0.38 11.18
C VAL A 106 -11.75 -0.03 9.70
N SER A 107 -12.19 -1.26 9.40
CA SER A 107 -12.43 -1.70 8.03
C SER A 107 -13.45 -0.84 7.28
N ALA A 108 -14.47 -0.28 7.94
CA ALA A 108 -15.44 0.60 7.28
C ALA A 108 -14.76 1.88 6.78
N LYS A 109 -13.98 2.54 7.65
CA LYS A 109 -13.21 3.75 7.27
C LYS A 109 -12.18 3.46 6.17
N LEU A 110 -11.52 2.31 6.20
CA LEU A 110 -10.50 1.98 5.19
C LEU A 110 -11.09 1.49 3.87
N PHE A 111 -12.28 0.88 3.89
CA PHE A 111 -12.89 0.30 2.71
C PHE A 111 -13.86 1.29 2.04
N SER A 112 -14.89 1.73 2.77
CA SER A 112 -15.95 2.61 2.26
C SER A 112 -15.75 4.09 2.60
N LYS A 113 -14.68 4.43 3.33
CA LYS A 113 -14.39 5.80 3.80
C LYS A 113 -15.46 6.39 4.73
N ILE A 114 -16.40 5.57 5.20
CA ILE A 114 -17.39 5.97 6.20
C ILE A 114 -16.70 6.11 7.55
N THR A 115 -16.89 7.26 8.20
CA THR A 115 -16.34 7.56 9.52
C THR A 115 -17.42 7.58 10.61
N GLU A 116 -17.03 7.57 11.88
CA GLU A 116 -17.99 7.78 12.97
C GLU A 116 -18.70 9.14 12.84
N ALA A 117 -17.99 10.18 12.38
CA ALA A 117 -18.57 11.50 12.17
C ALA A 117 -19.67 11.52 11.10
N ASP A 118 -19.50 10.76 10.02
CA ASP A 118 -20.49 10.66 8.94
C ASP A 118 -21.80 10.00 9.41
N THR A 119 -21.69 9.11 10.40
CA THR A 119 -22.81 8.30 10.91
C THR A 119 -23.41 8.86 12.21
N ALA A 120 -22.74 9.75 12.93
CA ALA A 120 -23.17 10.20 14.27
C ALA A 120 -24.56 10.85 14.32
N GLU A 121 -24.95 11.57 13.26
CA GLU A 121 -26.24 12.28 13.17
C GLU A 121 -27.23 11.61 12.19
N GLN A 122 -26.95 10.37 11.78
CA GLN A 122 -27.77 9.63 10.83
C GLN A 122 -28.92 8.90 11.54
N PRO A 123 -30.00 8.54 10.82
CA PRO A 123 -31.04 7.71 11.38
C PRO A 123 -30.52 6.30 11.71
N GLU A 124 -31.13 5.68 12.71
CA GLU A 124 -30.92 4.27 12.99
C GLU A 124 -31.60 3.39 11.94
N ALA A 125 -31.13 2.15 11.79
CA ALA A 125 -31.70 1.20 10.84
C ALA A 125 -33.22 1.00 11.04
N ALA A 126 -33.70 1.05 12.29
CA ALA A 126 -35.10 0.91 12.65
C ALA A 126 -36.02 2.00 12.06
N GLN A 127 -35.45 3.17 11.75
CA GLN A 127 -36.18 4.30 11.17
C GLN A 127 -36.21 4.24 9.63
N VAL A 128 -35.24 3.55 9.01
CA VAL A 128 -35.05 3.53 7.55
C VAL A 128 -35.56 2.24 6.93
N ILE A 129 -35.09 1.09 7.43
CA ILE A 129 -35.24 -0.21 6.77
C ILE A 129 -36.71 -0.59 6.51
N PRO A 130 -37.65 -0.47 7.48
CA PRO A 130 -39.04 -0.88 7.22
C PRO A 130 -39.70 -0.10 6.09
N VAL A 131 -39.53 1.23 6.08
CA VAL A 131 -40.11 2.11 5.04
C VAL A 131 -39.41 1.91 3.70
N PHE A 132 -38.10 1.68 3.72
CA PHE A 132 -37.32 1.40 2.51
C PHE A 132 -37.78 0.09 1.84
N ILE A 133 -37.95 -0.99 2.62
CA ILE A 133 -38.47 -2.27 2.12
C ILE A 133 -39.88 -2.08 1.53
N GLU A 134 -40.79 -1.44 2.27
CA GLU A 134 -42.17 -1.19 1.82
C GLU A 134 -42.20 -0.46 0.46
N SER A 135 -41.33 0.54 0.30
CA SER A 135 -41.25 1.36 -0.92
C SER A 135 -40.85 0.56 -2.16
N MET A 136 -40.14 -0.56 -1.99
CA MET A 136 -39.57 -1.33 -3.10
C MET A 136 -40.27 -2.65 -3.37
N MET A 137 -41.23 -3.10 -2.55
CA MET A 137 -41.78 -4.48 -2.59
C MET A 137 -42.28 -4.95 -3.98
N SER A 138 -42.70 -4.04 -4.85
CA SER A 138 -43.22 -4.36 -6.19
C SER A 138 -42.20 -4.18 -7.33
N LEU A 139 -41.02 -3.65 -7.03
CA LEU A 139 -39.99 -3.31 -8.01
C LEU A 139 -39.11 -4.52 -8.35
N THR A 140 -38.54 -4.56 -9.55
CA THR A 140 -37.42 -5.46 -9.85
C THR A 140 -36.14 -4.86 -9.27
N ILE A 141 -35.39 -5.61 -8.48
CA ILE A 141 -34.10 -5.16 -7.93
C ILE A 141 -32.99 -5.53 -8.93
N ILE A 142 -32.15 -4.56 -9.25
CA ILE A 142 -30.96 -4.72 -10.08
C ILE A 142 -29.76 -4.46 -9.18
N GLY A 143 -28.77 -5.34 -9.18
CA GLY A 143 -27.56 -5.15 -8.37
C GLY A 143 -26.37 -5.91 -8.91
N HIS A 144 -25.26 -5.87 -8.20
CA HIS A 144 -24.06 -6.64 -8.52
C HIS A 144 -23.75 -7.59 -7.36
N ASN A 145 -23.85 -8.91 -7.59
CA ASN A 145 -23.84 -9.88 -6.48
C ASN A 145 -24.95 -9.60 -5.44
N ILE A 146 -26.12 -9.18 -5.93
CA ILE A 146 -27.22 -8.55 -5.17
C ILE A 146 -27.78 -9.43 -4.03
N SER A 147 -27.51 -10.73 -4.07
CA SER A 147 -27.86 -11.64 -2.98
C SER A 147 -27.25 -11.23 -1.64
N TYR A 148 -26.08 -10.57 -1.66
CA TYR A 148 -25.41 -10.06 -0.47
C TYR A 148 -26.18 -8.90 0.16
N ASP A 149 -26.52 -7.88 -0.62
CA ASP A 149 -27.25 -6.68 -0.19
C ASP A 149 -28.64 -7.02 0.34
N ILE A 150 -29.36 -7.88 -0.38
CA ILE A 150 -30.68 -8.38 0.05
C ILE A 150 -30.56 -9.12 1.38
N ALA A 151 -29.52 -9.96 1.55
CA ALA A 151 -29.29 -10.66 2.81
C ALA A 151 -28.94 -9.70 3.96
N ALA A 152 -28.19 -8.64 3.70
CA ALA A 152 -27.87 -7.61 4.69
C ALA A 152 -29.12 -6.85 5.15
N ILE A 153 -29.95 -6.41 4.20
CA ILE A 153 -31.22 -5.73 4.51
C ILE A 153 -32.19 -6.68 5.24
N ASN A 154 -32.29 -7.95 4.82
CA ASN A 154 -33.17 -8.91 5.48
C ASN A 154 -32.72 -9.26 6.90
N ARG A 155 -31.41 -9.18 7.21
CA ARG A 155 -30.92 -9.30 8.60
C ARG A 155 -31.36 -8.13 9.48
N GLU A 156 -31.38 -6.91 8.93
CA GLU A 156 -31.99 -5.77 9.63
C GLU A 156 -33.49 -6.00 9.83
N ALA A 157 -34.17 -6.51 8.80
CA ALA A 157 -35.59 -6.80 8.86
C ALA A 157 -35.92 -7.86 9.94
N ASP A 158 -35.12 -8.91 10.05
CA ASP A 158 -35.22 -9.93 11.10
C ASP A 158 -35.12 -9.34 12.50
N ARG A 159 -34.15 -8.41 12.73
CA ARG A 159 -33.99 -7.72 14.01
C ARG A 159 -35.20 -6.88 14.41
N MET A 160 -35.92 -6.35 13.42
CA MET A 160 -37.08 -5.47 13.61
C MET A 160 -38.42 -6.20 13.52
N GLY A 161 -38.42 -7.48 13.11
CA GLY A 161 -39.64 -8.24 12.83
C GLY A 161 -40.47 -7.71 11.66
N CYS A 162 -39.83 -7.07 10.67
CA CYS A 162 -40.50 -6.56 9.47
C CYS A 162 -40.34 -7.51 8.26
N PRO A 163 -41.16 -7.35 7.20
CA PRO A 163 -41.11 -8.23 6.03
C PRO A 163 -39.75 -8.21 5.34
N HIS A 164 -39.39 -9.33 4.70
CA HIS A 164 -38.18 -9.43 3.89
C HIS A 164 -38.37 -8.82 2.50
N LEU A 165 -37.28 -8.35 1.91
CA LEU A 165 -37.15 -8.18 0.47
C LEU A 165 -37.15 -9.55 -0.21
N ALA A 166 -38.17 -9.78 -1.04
CA ALA A 166 -38.41 -11.02 -1.78
C ALA A 166 -38.68 -10.76 -3.27
N ASN A 167 -38.13 -9.66 -3.78
CA ASN A 167 -38.35 -9.15 -5.13
C ASN A 167 -37.76 -10.06 -6.23
N ASN A 168 -38.22 -9.86 -7.46
CA ASN A 168 -37.49 -10.33 -8.62
C ASN A 168 -36.14 -9.61 -8.71
N VAL A 169 -35.08 -10.35 -9.08
CA VAL A 169 -33.72 -9.81 -9.12
C VAL A 169 -33.08 -9.93 -10.51
N ILE A 170 -32.28 -8.94 -10.87
CA ILE A 170 -31.34 -8.97 -11.99
C ILE A 170 -29.94 -8.75 -11.41
N ASP A 171 -29.12 -9.80 -11.46
CA ASP A 171 -27.75 -9.74 -10.96
C ASP A 171 -26.75 -9.52 -12.11
N THR A 172 -26.12 -8.34 -12.11
CA THR A 172 -25.12 -7.97 -13.13
C THR A 172 -23.85 -8.80 -13.04
N GLN A 173 -23.50 -9.38 -11.88
CA GLN A 173 -22.38 -10.32 -11.78
C GLN A 173 -22.67 -11.59 -12.58
N ARG A 174 -23.90 -12.11 -12.48
CA ARG A 174 -24.32 -13.30 -13.22
C ARG A 174 -24.43 -13.01 -14.71
N LEU A 175 -25.07 -11.90 -15.09
CA LEU A 175 -25.12 -11.47 -16.49
C LEU A 175 -23.71 -11.24 -17.06
N GLY A 176 -22.82 -10.60 -16.29
CA GLY A 176 -21.42 -10.42 -16.67
C GLY A 176 -20.70 -11.74 -16.88
N SER A 177 -20.89 -12.72 -16.00
CA SER A 177 -20.30 -14.05 -16.12
C SER A 177 -20.75 -14.77 -17.40
N ASP A 178 -22.04 -14.66 -17.76
CA ASP A 178 -22.56 -15.23 -19.00
C ASP A 178 -21.95 -14.55 -20.24
N MET A 179 -21.70 -13.24 -20.16
CA MET A 179 -21.14 -12.44 -21.26
C MET A 179 -19.61 -12.47 -21.35
N PHE A 180 -18.91 -12.82 -20.27
CA PHE A 180 -17.44 -12.93 -20.20
C PHE A 180 -17.01 -14.25 -19.55
N PRO A 181 -17.31 -15.40 -20.17
CA PRO A 181 -17.24 -16.73 -19.52
C PRO A 181 -15.82 -17.19 -19.14
N ASN A 182 -14.78 -16.58 -19.71
CA ASN A 182 -13.38 -16.89 -19.41
C ASN A 182 -12.69 -15.79 -18.58
N ALA A 183 -13.45 -14.87 -17.99
CA ALA A 183 -12.90 -13.87 -17.10
C ALA A 183 -12.56 -14.47 -15.72
N PRO A 184 -11.34 -14.24 -15.18
CA PRO A 184 -10.93 -14.77 -13.88
C PRO A 184 -11.72 -14.24 -12.67
N SER A 185 -12.37 -13.08 -12.81
CA SER A 185 -13.14 -12.43 -11.76
C SER A 185 -14.28 -11.63 -12.38
N MET A 186 -15.41 -11.56 -11.69
CA MET A 186 -16.57 -10.73 -12.03
C MET A 186 -16.95 -9.85 -10.83
N SER A 187 -15.98 -9.18 -10.20
CA SER A 187 -16.29 -8.09 -9.27
C SER A 187 -16.86 -6.88 -10.02
N LEU A 188 -17.48 -5.94 -9.31
CA LEU A 188 -18.04 -4.73 -9.91
C LEU A 188 -16.96 -3.94 -10.65
N LEU A 189 -15.80 -3.73 -10.01
CA LEU A 189 -14.63 -3.13 -10.64
C LEU A 189 -14.19 -3.84 -11.94
N GLU A 190 -14.09 -5.17 -11.93
CA GLU A 190 -13.61 -5.90 -13.10
C GLU A 190 -14.64 -5.87 -14.24
N LEU A 191 -15.93 -6.03 -13.92
CA LEU A 191 -17.01 -5.89 -14.89
C LEU A 191 -17.04 -4.48 -15.49
N SER A 192 -16.89 -3.45 -14.66
CA SER A 192 -16.82 -2.05 -15.09
C SER A 192 -15.67 -1.81 -16.05
N LYS A 193 -14.49 -2.37 -15.78
CA LYS A 193 -13.33 -2.31 -16.69
C LYS A 193 -13.59 -3.00 -18.02
N LEU A 194 -14.16 -4.20 -18.00
CA LEU A 194 -14.46 -4.96 -19.20
C LEU A 194 -15.47 -4.27 -20.12
N LEU A 195 -16.40 -3.53 -19.53
CA LEU A 195 -17.44 -2.76 -20.23
C LEU A 195 -17.03 -1.32 -20.55
N GLY A 196 -15.84 -0.87 -20.11
CA GLY A 196 -15.37 0.50 -20.28
C GLY A 196 -16.22 1.54 -19.56
N VAL A 197 -16.73 1.18 -18.38
CA VAL A 197 -17.56 2.03 -17.51
C VAL A 197 -16.70 2.83 -16.53
N ALA A 198 -15.77 2.17 -15.85
CA ALA A 198 -14.90 2.79 -14.84
C ALA A 198 -13.61 1.99 -14.64
N ASP A 199 -12.55 2.69 -14.20
CA ASP A 199 -11.25 2.08 -13.85
C ASP A 199 -11.05 1.89 -12.34
N GLU A 200 -11.94 2.46 -11.52
CA GLU A 200 -11.91 2.42 -10.06
C GLU A 200 -13.32 2.25 -9.49
N GLU A 201 -13.40 1.74 -8.26
CA GLU A 201 -14.64 1.55 -7.49
C GLU A 201 -14.60 2.53 -6.30
N ALA A 202 -15.72 3.17 -5.99
CA ALA A 202 -15.74 4.20 -4.96
C ALA A 202 -15.88 3.62 -3.55
N HIS A 203 -16.48 2.43 -3.44
CA HIS A 203 -16.91 1.83 -2.17
C HIS A 203 -17.85 2.80 -1.42
N ARG A 204 -18.83 3.28 -2.17
CA ARG A 204 -19.88 4.18 -1.69
C ARG A 204 -21.16 3.76 -2.38
N ALA A 205 -22.17 3.41 -1.60
CA ALA A 205 -23.29 2.63 -2.09
C ALA A 205 -23.99 3.28 -3.29
N LEU A 206 -24.27 4.60 -3.26
CA LEU A 206 -24.94 5.24 -4.40
C LEU A 206 -24.04 5.30 -5.66
N GLN A 207 -22.74 5.50 -5.49
CA GLN A 207 -21.82 5.55 -6.62
C GLN A 207 -21.65 4.17 -7.27
N ASP A 208 -21.60 3.13 -6.46
CA ASP A 208 -21.49 1.75 -6.94
C ASP A 208 -22.82 1.26 -7.55
N ALA A 209 -23.98 1.75 -7.05
CA ALA A 209 -25.26 1.60 -7.73
C ALA A 209 -25.29 2.30 -9.11
N ARG A 210 -24.69 3.49 -9.26
CA ARG A 210 -24.55 4.15 -10.59
C ARG A 210 -23.66 3.36 -11.53
N GLN A 211 -22.53 2.84 -11.05
CA GLN A 211 -21.67 1.95 -11.85
C GLN A 211 -22.39 0.67 -12.26
N THR A 212 -23.17 0.08 -11.35
CA THR A 212 -24.00 -1.10 -11.62
C THR A 212 -25.06 -0.80 -12.68
N LEU A 213 -25.74 0.35 -12.62
CA LEU A 213 -26.70 0.79 -13.64
C LEU A 213 -26.04 0.91 -15.01
N ALA A 214 -24.86 1.54 -15.08
CA ALA A 214 -24.11 1.68 -16.31
C ALA A 214 -23.67 0.32 -16.88
N CYS A 215 -23.19 -0.59 -16.03
CA CYS A 215 -22.87 -1.97 -16.40
C CYS A 215 -24.09 -2.71 -16.94
N TRP A 216 -25.23 -2.64 -16.24
CA TRP A 216 -26.48 -3.26 -16.67
C TRP A 216 -26.93 -2.76 -18.05
N HIS A 217 -26.87 -1.45 -18.29
CA HIS A 217 -27.16 -0.86 -19.58
C HIS A 217 -26.26 -1.40 -20.69
N ARG A 218 -24.95 -1.48 -20.45
CA ARG A 218 -23.99 -2.02 -21.43
C ARG A 218 -24.25 -3.50 -21.71
N LEU A 219 -24.45 -4.31 -20.68
CA LEU A 219 -24.75 -5.75 -20.79
C LEU A 219 -26.00 -5.99 -21.65
N ARG A 220 -27.05 -5.19 -21.47
CA ARG A 220 -28.29 -5.29 -22.26
C ARG A 220 -28.12 -5.01 -23.76
N THR A 221 -27.06 -4.32 -24.15
CA THR A 221 -26.75 -4.04 -25.56
C THR A 221 -25.86 -5.10 -26.21
N MET A 222 -25.38 -6.09 -25.44
CA MET A 222 -24.52 -7.13 -25.97
C MET A 222 -25.35 -8.31 -26.49
N ASP A 223 -25.14 -8.67 -27.76
CA ASP A 223 -25.87 -9.77 -28.40
C ASP A 223 -25.18 -11.14 -28.28
N ARG A 224 -23.90 -11.16 -27.86
CA ARG A 224 -23.10 -12.39 -27.75
C ARG A 224 -21.97 -12.28 -26.73
N PRO A 225 -21.57 -13.40 -26.08
CA PRO A 225 -20.42 -13.43 -25.19
C PRO A 225 -19.13 -12.97 -25.86
N ARG A 226 -18.28 -12.28 -25.10
CA ARG A 226 -16.92 -11.88 -25.46
C ARG A 226 -15.92 -12.70 -24.65
N PHE A 227 -15.00 -13.35 -25.35
CA PHE A 227 -13.91 -14.08 -24.73
C PHE A 227 -12.66 -13.18 -24.63
N LEU A 228 -12.05 -13.15 -23.45
CA LEU A 228 -10.81 -12.43 -23.21
C LEU A 228 -9.62 -13.19 -23.80
N SER A 229 -8.69 -12.46 -24.41
CA SER A 229 -7.38 -12.99 -24.79
C SER A 229 -6.59 -13.46 -23.57
N THR A 230 -5.56 -14.27 -23.80
CA THR A 230 -4.67 -14.76 -22.73
C THR A 230 -4.06 -13.61 -21.92
N GLU A 231 -3.69 -12.51 -22.58
CA GLU A 231 -3.09 -11.36 -21.90
C GLU A 231 -4.11 -10.58 -21.08
N GLU A 232 -5.34 -10.39 -21.58
CA GLU A 232 -6.42 -9.79 -20.81
C GLU A 232 -6.77 -10.63 -19.57
N GLN A 233 -6.86 -11.95 -19.71
CA GLN A 233 -7.07 -12.86 -18.58
C GLN A 233 -5.94 -12.75 -17.55
N ARG A 234 -4.68 -12.72 -18.00
CA ARG A 234 -3.52 -12.59 -17.10
C ARG A 234 -3.56 -11.28 -16.31
N LYS A 235 -3.87 -10.15 -16.97
CA LYS A 235 -4.02 -8.84 -16.32
C LYS A 235 -5.19 -8.83 -15.33
N SER A 236 -6.34 -9.40 -15.72
CA SER A 236 -7.52 -9.54 -14.88
C SER A 236 -7.24 -10.36 -13.62
N ALA A 237 -6.63 -11.54 -13.78
CA ALA A 237 -6.22 -12.39 -12.67
C ALA A 237 -5.25 -11.67 -11.71
N GLN A 238 -4.28 -10.93 -12.26
CA GLN A 238 -3.34 -10.16 -11.45
C GLN A 238 -4.04 -9.07 -10.64
N ARG A 239 -4.99 -8.33 -11.24
CA ARG A 239 -5.81 -7.34 -10.52
C ARG A 239 -6.63 -7.99 -9.42
N ALA A 240 -7.31 -9.09 -9.72
CA ALA A 240 -8.15 -9.80 -8.75
C ALA A 240 -7.33 -10.31 -7.54
N ILE A 241 -6.10 -10.79 -7.76
CA ILE A 241 -5.18 -11.18 -6.69
C ILE A 241 -4.75 -9.97 -5.86
N THR A 242 -4.42 -8.85 -6.51
CA THR A 242 -4.03 -7.60 -5.82
C THR A 242 -5.18 -7.08 -4.95
N GLU A 243 -6.39 -6.98 -5.50
CA GLU A 243 -7.57 -6.51 -4.75
C GLU A 243 -7.92 -7.43 -3.58
N ARG A 244 -7.85 -8.76 -3.78
CA ARG A 244 -8.04 -9.70 -2.67
C ARG A 244 -7.04 -9.47 -1.55
N ARG A 245 -5.75 -9.34 -1.88
CA ARG A 245 -4.69 -9.07 -0.89
C ARG A 245 -4.89 -7.74 -0.18
N ARG A 246 -5.37 -6.71 -0.88
CA ARG A 246 -5.71 -5.41 -0.31
C ARG A 246 -6.83 -5.54 0.72
N LYS A 247 -7.94 -6.19 0.35
CA LYS A 247 -9.05 -6.48 1.27
C LYS A 247 -8.60 -7.30 2.48
N ASP A 248 -7.82 -8.37 2.27
CA ASP A 248 -7.30 -9.20 3.36
C ASP A 248 -6.44 -8.39 4.34
N LYS A 249 -5.59 -7.47 3.85
CA LYS A 249 -4.81 -6.55 4.71
C LYS A 249 -5.71 -5.63 5.53
N ILE A 250 -6.74 -5.04 4.92
CA ILE A 250 -7.70 -4.15 5.60
C ILE A 250 -8.43 -4.90 6.71
N PHE A 251 -8.96 -6.09 6.42
CA PHE A 251 -9.68 -6.89 7.42
C PHE A 251 -8.75 -7.40 8.53
N ALA A 252 -7.53 -7.82 8.21
CA ALA A 252 -6.54 -8.21 9.22
C ALA A 252 -6.18 -7.03 10.13
N LYS A 253 -6.02 -5.83 9.57
CA LYS A 253 -5.77 -4.60 10.34
C LYS A 253 -6.96 -4.25 11.22
N SER A 254 -8.18 -4.28 10.68
CA SER A 254 -9.39 -4.03 11.46
C SER A 254 -9.58 -5.03 12.60
N ALA A 255 -9.25 -6.31 12.39
CA ALA A 255 -9.30 -7.32 13.43
C ALA A 255 -8.25 -7.08 14.52
N TYR A 256 -7.02 -6.70 14.14
CA TYR A 256 -5.96 -6.34 15.08
C TYR A 256 -6.34 -5.13 15.95
N LEU A 257 -6.96 -4.12 15.35
CA LEU A 257 -7.35 -2.89 16.05
C LEU A 257 -8.66 -3.01 16.83
N LYS A 258 -9.37 -4.13 16.74
CA LYS A 258 -10.66 -4.30 17.43
C LYS A 258 -10.45 -4.20 18.95
N GLY A 259 -11.04 -3.18 19.56
CA GLY A 259 -10.94 -2.93 21.00
C GLY A 259 -9.63 -2.28 21.47
N LEU A 260 -8.74 -1.90 20.56
CA LEU A 260 -7.56 -1.09 20.86
C LEU A 260 -7.90 0.40 20.66
N SER A 261 -7.46 1.25 21.58
CA SER A 261 -7.51 2.69 21.36
C SER A 261 -6.49 3.08 20.30
N THR A 262 -6.97 3.65 19.19
CA THR A 262 -6.13 4.25 18.16
C THR A 262 -5.78 5.72 18.45
N THR A 263 -6.17 6.21 19.64
CA THR A 263 -5.92 7.60 20.05
C THR A 263 -4.45 7.78 20.39
N PRO A 264 -3.74 8.73 19.75
CA PRO A 264 -2.36 8.98 20.09
C PRO A 264 -2.17 9.47 21.53
N ILE A 265 -1.15 8.96 22.20
CA ILE A 265 -0.91 9.23 23.63
C ILE A 265 0.04 10.41 23.89
N ASN A 266 0.73 10.90 22.86
CA ASN A 266 1.59 12.07 22.93
C ASN A 266 0.91 13.32 22.37
N VAL A 267 1.51 14.49 22.62
CA VAL A 267 0.99 15.77 22.13
C VAL A 267 1.14 15.84 20.62
N GLN A 268 0.06 16.19 19.92
CA GLN A 268 0.10 16.40 18.48
C GLN A 268 1.05 17.56 18.11
N PRO A 269 2.07 17.32 17.26
CA PRO A 269 2.91 18.39 16.73
C PRO A 269 2.11 19.38 15.89
N LYS A 270 2.61 20.59 15.72
CA LYS A 270 2.03 21.57 14.80
C LYS A 270 2.48 21.27 13.36
N GLY A 271 1.57 21.31 12.40
CA GLY A 271 1.89 21.16 10.99
C GLY A 271 0.71 20.69 10.15
N HIS A 272 0.95 20.49 8.86
CA HIS A 272 -0.02 19.87 7.96
C HIS A 272 -0.26 18.41 8.36
N ILE A 273 -1.50 18.01 8.57
CA ILE A 273 -1.84 16.65 9.03
C ILE A 273 -2.13 15.76 7.82
N ILE A 274 -1.48 14.60 7.78
CA ILE A 274 -1.85 13.51 6.86
C ILE A 274 -2.40 12.38 7.72
N GLU A 275 -3.73 12.34 7.84
CA GLU A 275 -4.43 11.24 8.49
C GLU A 275 -4.66 10.12 7.49
N SER A 276 -3.74 9.16 7.47
CA SER A 276 -3.94 7.88 6.78
C SER A 276 -3.78 6.72 7.75
N MET A 277 -4.59 5.70 7.55
CA MET A 277 -4.45 4.38 8.17
C MET A 277 -4.41 3.29 7.09
N ASP A 278 -4.01 3.62 5.86
CA ASP A 278 -4.11 2.67 4.74
C ASP A 278 -3.04 1.58 4.87
N CYS A 279 -1.80 1.97 5.13
CA CYS A 279 -0.70 1.03 5.31
C CYS A 279 0.26 1.43 6.44
N GLY A 280 0.84 0.42 7.10
CA GLY A 280 1.85 0.62 8.14
C GLY A 280 3.25 0.31 7.62
N VAL A 281 4.08 1.34 7.49
CA VAL A 281 5.45 1.29 6.99
C VAL A 281 6.43 1.21 8.16
N GLU A 282 7.19 0.12 8.21
CA GLU A 282 8.21 -0.10 9.24
C GLU A 282 9.40 0.82 9.02
N ILE A 283 9.84 1.48 10.08
CA ILE A 283 10.92 2.47 10.04
C ILE A 283 12.24 1.78 10.39
N SER A 284 13.29 2.08 9.63
CA SER A 284 14.66 1.70 9.99
C SER A 284 15.13 2.64 11.10
N GLY A 285 15.11 2.14 12.33
CA GLY A 285 15.40 2.97 13.48
C GLY A 285 16.89 3.34 13.64
N ASP A 286 17.14 4.49 14.24
CA ASP A 286 18.48 5.07 14.44
C ASP A 286 19.10 4.67 15.80
N GLU A 287 20.34 5.08 16.09
CA GLU A 287 21.16 4.55 17.19
C GLU A 287 20.47 4.55 18.59
N HIS A 288 19.48 5.43 18.81
CA HIS A 288 18.79 5.59 20.11
C HIS A 288 17.27 5.31 20.09
N HIS A 289 16.71 4.88 18.96
CA HIS A 289 15.25 4.80 18.81
C HIS A 289 14.58 3.83 19.80
N GLN A 290 15.26 2.76 20.19
CA GLN A 290 14.73 1.74 21.10
C GLN A 290 14.37 2.33 22.47
N ASP A 291 15.22 3.19 23.03
CA ASP A 291 14.99 3.78 24.35
C ASP A 291 13.81 4.77 24.33
N ILE A 292 13.68 5.53 23.24
CA ILE A 292 12.57 6.47 23.06
C ILE A 292 11.26 5.70 22.94
N LEU A 293 11.17 4.72 22.04
CA LEU A 293 9.95 3.95 21.81
C LEU A 293 9.54 3.13 23.04
N ARG A 294 10.51 2.63 23.79
CA ARG A 294 10.26 1.89 25.04
C ARG A 294 9.50 2.72 26.09
N SER A 295 9.70 4.03 26.12
CA SER A 295 9.00 4.92 27.07
C SER A 295 7.48 4.99 26.84
N TYR A 296 7.04 4.74 25.61
CA TYR A 296 5.62 4.70 25.23
C TYR A 296 5.00 3.33 25.39
N GLY A 297 5.79 2.26 25.20
CA GLY A 297 5.33 0.88 25.32
C GLY A 297 4.71 0.31 24.04
N TYR A 298 4.32 -0.95 24.10
CA TYR A 298 3.63 -1.64 23.00
C TYR A 298 2.16 -1.20 22.90
N ASP A 299 1.59 -1.35 21.70
CA ASP A 299 0.28 -0.87 21.26
C ASP A 299 0.06 0.65 21.39
N ALA A 300 1.13 1.42 21.61
CA ALA A 300 1.07 2.86 21.65
C ALA A 300 0.83 3.43 20.24
N TRP A 301 -0.21 4.27 20.14
CA TRP A 301 -0.43 5.16 19.01
C TRP A 301 0.20 6.51 19.30
N LEU A 302 0.85 7.10 18.30
CA LEU A 302 1.68 8.28 18.45
C LEU A 302 1.51 9.22 17.27
N TRP A 303 1.53 10.51 17.55
CA TRP A 303 1.77 11.54 16.56
C TRP A 303 3.27 11.66 16.31
N VAL A 304 3.65 11.67 15.04
CA VAL A 304 5.03 11.90 14.60
C VAL A 304 5.08 13.01 13.57
N TYR A 305 6.22 13.68 13.50
CA TYR A 305 6.53 14.61 12.42
C TYR A 305 7.40 13.90 11.39
N VAL A 306 7.03 14.01 10.12
CA VAL A 306 7.73 13.35 9.02
C VAL A 306 8.19 14.39 8.03
N THR A 307 9.44 14.31 7.61
CA THR A 307 9.99 15.19 6.58
C THR A 307 10.82 14.41 5.59
N GLU A 308 10.84 14.88 4.35
CA GLU A 308 11.74 14.36 3.32
C GLU A 308 13.17 14.85 3.60
N ASP A 309 14.11 13.92 3.56
CA ASP A 309 15.56 14.17 3.59
C ASP A 309 16.25 12.96 2.95
N ARG A 310 17.49 12.63 3.34
CA ARG A 310 18.31 11.61 2.71
C ARG A 310 18.78 10.59 3.74
N ILE A 311 18.96 9.36 3.29
CA ILE A 311 19.57 8.30 4.09
C ILE A 311 21.00 8.72 4.43
N ARG A 312 21.34 8.74 5.72
CA ARG A 312 22.60 9.32 6.23
C ARG A 312 23.71 8.29 6.44
N SER A 313 23.42 7.01 6.28
CA SER A 313 24.39 5.94 6.51
C SER A 313 24.08 4.66 5.70
N GLY A 314 25.02 3.74 5.67
CA GLY A 314 24.84 2.43 5.05
C GLY A 314 24.87 2.42 3.51
N LYS A 315 24.31 1.35 2.93
CA LYS A 315 24.39 1.06 1.48
C LYS A 315 23.73 2.13 0.60
N TYR A 316 22.73 2.82 1.13
CA TYR A 316 21.89 3.76 0.37
C TYR A 316 22.12 5.22 0.80
N LEU A 317 23.31 5.52 1.34
CA LEU A 317 23.72 6.89 1.68
C LEU A 317 23.38 7.88 0.56
N GLY A 318 22.72 8.98 0.89
CA GLY A 318 22.33 10.04 -0.03
C GLY A 318 21.03 9.78 -0.79
N TYR A 319 20.42 8.59 -0.67
CA TYR A 319 19.14 8.28 -1.30
C TYR A 319 17.99 9.00 -0.59
N PRO A 320 16.99 9.57 -1.31
CA PRO A 320 15.83 10.21 -0.68
C PRO A 320 15.09 9.27 0.28
N THR A 321 14.57 9.81 1.37
CA THR A 321 13.75 9.07 2.32
C THR A 321 12.90 10.01 3.16
N TYR A 322 11.90 9.46 3.84
CA TYR A 322 11.21 10.15 4.92
C TYR A 322 11.85 9.82 6.27
N TRP A 323 12.30 10.86 6.96
CA TRP A 323 12.73 10.79 8.35
C TRP A 323 11.56 11.08 9.27
N VAL A 324 11.52 10.34 10.38
CA VAL A 324 10.45 10.36 11.36
C VAL A 324 10.98 10.88 12.67
N TYR A 325 10.31 11.90 13.20
CA TYR A 325 10.60 12.57 14.46
C TYR A 325 9.44 12.34 15.42
N LEU A 326 9.76 11.94 16.66
CA LEU A 326 8.81 11.73 17.74
C LEU A 326 9.21 12.63 18.89
N ASP A 327 8.30 13.53 19.28
CA ASP A 327 8.52 14.53 20.32
C ASP A 327 9.80 15.37 20.12
N GLY A 328 10.15 15.62 18.85
CA GLY A 328 11.33 16.39 18.44
C GLY A 328 12.61 15.57 18.29
N GLU A 329 12.61 14.31 18.73
CA GLU A 329 13.75 13.40 18.61
C GLU A 329 13.67 12.59 17.32
N GLU A 330 14.83 12.37 16.68
CA GLU A 330 14.92 11.58 15.46
C GLU A 330 14.83 10.08 15.77
N ILE A 331 13.85 9.39 15.16
CA ILE A 331 13.59 7.97 15.41
C ILE A 331 14.19 7.10 14.32
N GLY A 332 14.14 7.53 13.07
CA GLY A 332 14.61 6.74 11.95
C GLY A 332 13.99 7.17 10.64
N HIS A 333 14.19 6.34 9.62
CA HIS A 333 13.73 6.64 8.26
C HIS A 333 13.12 5.40 7.58
N ILE A 334 12.28 5.62 6.58
CA ILE A 334 11.77 4.50 5.77
C ILE A 334 12.85 3.99 4.81
N SER A 335 12.87 2.70 4.51
CA SER A 335 13.88 2.12 3.62
C SER A 335 13.75 2.63 2.18
N LYS A 336 14.83 2.49 1.39
CA LYS A 336 14.84 2.77 -0.06
C LYS A 336 13.58 2.25 -0.78
N TYR A 337 13.27 0.96 -0.59
CA TYR A 337 12.18 0.30 -1.32
C TYR A 337 10.80 0.78 -0.87
N GLN A 338 10.66 1.21 0.38
CA GLN A 338 9.44 1.85 0.85
C GLN A 338 9.34 3.27 0.26
N MET A 339 10.44 4.04 0.26
CA MET A 339 10.45 5.37 -0.35
C MET A 339 10.04 5.32 -1.84
N GLU A 340 10.54 4.35 -2.62
CA GLU A 340 10.16 4.18 -4.03
C GLU A 340 8.64 3.98 -4.22
N ARG A 341 7.91 3.52 -3.20
CA ARG A 341 6.46 3.23 -3.23
C ARG A 341 5.58 4.29 -2.54
N HIS A 342 6.22 5.26 -1.88
CA HIS A 342 5.55 6.28 -1.07
C HIS A 342 6.06 7.71 -1.36
N CYS A 343 6.93 7.88 -2.37
CA CYS A 343 7.48 9.18 -2.72
C CYS A 343 6.41 10.18 -3.16
N GLY A 344 6.56 11.44 -2.79
CA GLY A 344 5.59 12.51 -3.11
C GLY A 344 4.29 12.47 -2.28
N GLN A 345 4.16 11.54 -1.33
CA GLN A 345 3.01 11.49 -0.42
C GLN A 345 3.14 12.45 0.77
N VAL A 346 4.35 12.88 1.11
CA VAL A 346 4.61 13.84 2.19
C VAL A 346 5.08 15.17 1.56
N PRO A 347 4.49 16.32 1.94
CA PRO A 347 4.95 17.64 1.52
C PRO A 347 6.42 17.89 1.86
N ALA A 348 7.08 18.73 1.06
CA ALA A 348 8.50 19.03 1.24
C ALA A 348 8.83 19.75 2.56
N ASP A 349 7.87 20.49 3.12
CA ASP A 349 7.97 21.13 4.44
C ASP A 349 7.67 20.16 5.59
N GLY A 350 7.18 18.95 5.28
CA GLY A 350 6.87 17.89 6.23
C GLY A 350 5.39 17.80 6.60
N ALA A 351 5.03 16.75 7.33
CA ALA A 351 3.67 16.51 7.79
C ALA A 351 3.62 15.84 9.17
N VAL A 352 2.52 16.08 9.88
CA VAL A 352 2.13 15.38 11.09
C VAL A 352 1.35 14.14 10.70
N MET A 353 1.81 12.97 11.17
CA MET A 353 1.28 11.67 10.76
C MET A 353 1.09 10.77 11.97
N LEU A 354 0.27 9.73 11.82
CA LEU A 354 0.09 8.70 12.83
C LEU A 354 1.18 7.64 12.73
N ALA A 355 1.63 7.14 13.87
CA ALA A 355 2.50 5.98 13.97
C ALA A 355 2.05 5.05 15.10
N HIS A 356 2.43 3.79 15.01
CA HIS A 356 2.00 2.76 15.94
C HIS A 356 3.15 1.81 16.28
N ILE A 357 3.29 1.49 17.57
CA ILE A 357 4.23 0.51 18.10
C ILE A 357 3.49 -0.82 18.31
N PRO A 358 3.58 -1.82 17.43
CA PRO A 358 2.75 -3.03 17.55
C PRO A 358 3.21 -3.98 18.65
N ASP A 359 2.27 -4.57 19.40
CA ASP A 359 2.56 -5.66 20.36
C ASP A 359 2.73 -7.03 19.67
N ARG A 360 3.86 -7.22 18.98
CA ARG A 360 4.20 -8.52 18.38
C ARG A 360 4.92 -9.41 19.39
N ALA A 361 4.50 -10.67 19.49
CA ALA A 361 5.17 -11.67 20.33
C ALA A 361 6.69 -11.75 20.05
N LYS A 362 7.08 -11.75 18.77
CA LYS A 362 8.50 -11.76 18.37
C LYS A 362 9.27 -10.54 18.88
N ASP A 363 8.67 -9.37 18.82
CA ASP A 363 9.30 -8.11 19.21
C ASP A 363 9.48 -8.08 20.74
N ARG A 364 8.49 -8.58 21.50
CA ARG A 364 8.61 -8.80 22.95
C ARG A 364 9.70 -9.79 23.32
N ASP A 365 9.76 -10.94 22.64
CA ASP A 365 10.75 -11.99 22.90
C ASP A 365 12.19 -11.48 22.66
N GLN A 366 12.34 -10.55 21.72
CA GLN A 366 13.62 -9.92 21.39
C GLN A 366 13.88 -8.63 22.17
N ASN A 367 12.93 -8.18 22.99
CA ASN A 367 12.93 -6.91 23.69
C ASN A 367 13.27 -5.74 22.72
N GLN A 368 12.54 -5.70 21.61
CA GLN A 368 12.66 -4.69 20.55
C GLN A 368 11.33 -3.95 20.38
N TRP A 369 11.43 -2.66 20.07
CA TRP A 369 10.32 -1.80 19.72
C TRP A 369 10.46 -1.37 18.27
N GLN A 370 9.46 -1.64 17.46
CA GLN A 370 9.40 -1.21 16.07
C GLN A 370 8.33 -0.14 15.93
N LEU A 371 8.65 0.96 15.25
CA LEU A 371 7.66 1.98 14.93
C LEU A 371 7.15 1.76 13.51
N ARG A 372 5.83 1.78 13.34
CA ARG A 372 5.18 1.74 12.03
C ARG A 372 4.48 3.05 11.74
N LEU A 373 5.04 3.81 10.80
CA LEU A 373 4.45 5.01 10.25
C LEU A 373 3.21 4.65 9.43
N GLN A 374 2.07 5.28 9.70
CA GLN A 374 0.86 5.08 8.92
C GLN A 374 0.90 6.00 7.70
N MET A 375 0.99 5.40 6.52
CA MET A 375 1.14 6.08 5.23
C MET A 375 -0.08 5.81 4.35
N PRO A 376 -0.38 6.72 3.39
CA PRO A 376 -1.29 6.42 2.29
C PRO A 376 -0.89 5.14 1.54
N ASP A 377 -1.85 4.55 0.81
CA ASP A 377 -1.64 3.33 0.02
C ASP A 377 -0.38 3.42 -0.86
N GLU A 378 0.36 2.32 -0.97
CA GLU A 378 1.57 2.24 -1.81
C GLU A 378 1.22 2.40 -3.30
N HIS A 379 1.97 3.22 -4.02
CA HIS A 379 1.90 3.29 -5.48
C HIS A 379 2.94 2.36 -6.13
N ALA A 380 2.89 2.21 -7.46
CA ALA A 380 3.90 1.48 -8.20
C ALA A 380 5.30 2.07 -7.92
N PRO A 381 6.33 1.23 -7.74
CA PRO A 381 7.65 1.72 -7.37
C PRO A 381 8.22 2.65 -8.44
N VAL A 382 8.69 3.82 -8.01
CA VAL A 382 9.34 4.85 -8.83
C VAL A 382 10.84 4.80 -8.61
N ASP A 383 11.64 4.83 -9.67
CA ASP A 383 13.10 4.87 -9.56
C ASP A 383 13.58 6.30 -9.22
N LEU A 384 14.08 6.48 -7.99
CA LEU A 384 14.65 7.75 -7.51
C LEU A 384 16.19 7.77 -7.56
N SER A 385 16.82 6.82 -8.26
CA SER A 385 18.29 6.73 -8.34
C SER A 385 18.96 7.99 -8.88
N SER A 386 18.29 8.72 -9.78
CA SER A 386 18.75 10.00 -10.33
C SER A 386 18.76 11.15 -9.30
N GLN A 387 18.04 10.99 -8.19
CA GLN A 387 17.92 12.00 -7.14
C GLN A 387 18.91 11.78 -6.01
N VAL A 388 19.79 10.77 -6.09
CA VAL A 388 20.80 10.48 -5.06
C VAL A 388 21.85 11.59 -5.02
N VAL A 389 21.97 12.23 -3.86
CA VAL A 389 23.01 13.23 -3.60
C VAL A 389 23.87 12.70 -2.47
N LEU A 390 25.11 12.35 -2.80
CA LEU A 390 26.09 12.00 -1.78
C LEU A 390 26.50 13.27 -1.04
N PRO A 391 26.60 13.25 0.30
CA PRO A 391 27.08 14.41 1.04
C PRO A 391 28.45 14.82 0.48
N SER A 392 28.60 16.11 0.15
CA SER A 392 29.90 16.68 -0.15
C SER A 392 30.80 16.39 1.05
N LYS A 393 31.96 15.76 0.82
CA LYS A 393 33.01 15.67 1.86
C LYS A 393 33.16 17.07 2.44
N PRO A 394 33.06 17.26 3.77
CA PRO A 394 33.40 18.54 4.36
C PRO A 394 34.81 18.90 3.88
N GLU A 395 34.99 20.10 3.32
CA GLU A 395 36.32 20.69 3.31
C GLU A 395 36.84 20.62 4.75
N PRO A 396 38.07 20.14 4.97
CA PRO A 396 38.56 19.98 6.32
C PRO A 396 38.56 21.35 7.00
N GLU A 397 37.63 21.54 7.95
CA GLU A 397 37.70 22.65 8.89
C GLU A 397 39.08 22.60 9.55
N ILE A 398 39.88 23.63 9.29
CA ILE A 398 41.13 23.87 10.00
C ILE A 398 40.74 24.21 11.45
N LYS A 399 40.56 23.18 12.28
CA LYS A 399 40.49 23.34 13.72
C LYS A 399 41.87 23.78 14.20
N PRO A 400 41.97 24.81 15.08
CA PRO A 400 43.25 25.21 15.62
C PRO A 400 43.90 24.02 16.32
N ILE A 401 45.17 23.80 15.99
CA ILE A 401 46.02 22.70 16.43
C ILE A 401 45.90 22.55 17.96
N ARG A 402 45.08 21.59 18.41
CA ARG A 402 45.24 21.01 19.75
C ARG A 402 46.32 19.94 19.63
N SER A 403 47.36 20.14 20.43
CA SER A 403 48.60 19.39 20.53
C SER A 403 48.50 17.90 20.17
N SER A 404 49.28 17.53 19.16
CA SER A 404 49.53 16.20 18.58
C SER A 404 50.25 15.21 19.51
N GLN A 405 49.91 15.18 20.80
CA GLN A 405 50.51 14.25 21.76
C GLN A 405 49.57 13.10 22.14
N THR A 406 48.25 13.28 22.15
CA THR A 406 47.33 12.27 22.72
C THR A 406 46.90 11.15 21.75
N GLN A 407 46.98 11.34 20.43
CA GLN A 407 46.72 10.26 19.45
C GLN A 407 47.96 9.40 19.14
N LYS A 408 49.18 9.91 19.39
CA LYS A 408 50.42 9.14 19.22
C LYS A 408 50.60 8.05 20.30
N GLU A 409 49.90 8.16 21.43
CA GLU A 409 49.97 7.18 22.52
C GLU A 409 48.98 6.02 22.39
N SER A 410 47.85 6.18 21.68
CA SER A 410 46.83 5.11 21.57
C SER A 410 47.21 4.02 20.56
N MET A 411 47.92 4.34 19.48
CA MET A 411 48.42 3.36 18.51
C MET A 411 49.68 2.62 19.00
N ARG A 412 50.46 3.21 19.92
CA ARG A 412 51.64 2.55 20.51
C ARG A 412 51.31 1.55 21.63
N ARG A 413 50.05 1.52 22.11
CA ARG A 413 49.67 0.72 23.30
C ARG A 413 48.80 -0.52 23.03
N SER A 414 48.48 -0.86 21.78
CA SER A 414 47.78 -2.11 21.48
C SER A 414 48.67 -3.16 20.81
N GLU A 415 49.70 -3.62 21.52
CA GLU A 415 50.21 -4.97 21.28
C GLU A 415 49.17 -5.97 21.78
N THR A 416 48.20 -6.29 20.93
CA THR A 416 47.25 -7.37 21.20
C THR A 416 48.01 -8.71 21.23
N ARG A 417 47.88 -9.45 22.34
CA ARG A 417 48.42 -10.81 22.54
C ARG A 417 48.20 -11.66 21.29
N GLY A 418 49.26 -11.91 20.51
CA GLY A 418 49.21 -12.67 19.26
C GLY A 418 50.02 -12.08 18.08
N GLY A 419 50.64 -10.91 18.23
CA GLY A 419 51.55 -10.34 17.21
C GLY A 419 50.85 -9.65 16.03
N PHE A 420 49.57 -9.33 16.16
CA PHE A 420 48.78 -8.59 15.16
C PHE A 420 48.45 -7.17 15.63
N VAL A 421 48.47 -6.18 14.72
CA VAL A 421 48.27 -4.75 15.06
C VAL A 421 46.82 -4.30 15.19
N ASN A 422 45.85 -5.15 14.85
CA ASN A 422 44.44 -4.89 15.05
C ASN A 422 43.75 -6.10 15.69
N ALA A 423 42.64 -5.83 16.36
CA ALA A 423 41.77 -6.89 16.86
C ALA A 423 41.22 -7.72 15.70
N LYS A 424 41.12 -9.03 15.92
CA LYS A 424 40.55 -9.96 14.95
C LYS A 424 39.07 -9.63 14.70
N PRO A 425 38.65 -9.38 13.45
CA PRO A 425 37.25 -9.12 13.12
C PRO A 425 36.34 -10.30 13.52
N HIS A 426 35.11 -10.00 13.93
CA HIS A 426 34.08 -11.00 14.24
C HIS A 426 33.49 -11.62 12.96
N LYS A 427 34.31 -12.36 12.21
CA LYS A 427 33.94 -13.10 10.99
C LYS A 427 34.63 -14.46 10.98
N ILE A 428 34.15 -15.39 10.15
CA ILE A 428 34.73 -16.74 10.01
C ILE A 428 36.15 -16.62 9.46
N VAL A 429 37.11 -17.30 10.08
CA VAL A 429 38.51 -17.32 9.63
C VAL A 429 38.67 -18.26 8.45
N LEU A 430 39.41 -17.83 7.43
CA LEU A 430 39.85 -18.70 6.35
C LEU A 430 40.92 -19.66 6.86
N SER A 431 40.67 -20.96 6.69
CA SER A 431 41.58 -22.03 7.05
C SER A 431 41.30 -23.25 6.18
N PRO A 432 42.31 -24.01 5.74
CA PRO A 432 43.75 -23.72 5.87
C PRO A 432 44.19 -22.60 4.91
N THR A 433 45.23 -21.84 5.28
CA THR A 433 45.91 -20.88 4.40
C THR A 433 47.26 -21.48 3.96
N GLU A 434 47.40 -21.75 2.67
CA GLU A 434 48.56 -22.49 2.10
C GLU A 434 49.31 -21.70 1.02
N ARG A 435 48.78 -20.56 0.57
CA ARG A 435 49.46 -19.65 -0.36
C ARG A 435 49.46 -18.23 0.16
N VAL A 436 50.40 -17.42 -0.32
CA VAL A 436 50.52 -16.00 -0.01
C VAL A 436 50.42 -15.20 -1.30
N VAL A 437 49.53 -14.21 -1.33
CA VAL A 437 49.36 -13.31 -2.47
C VAL A 437 49.73 -11.90 -2.07
N SER A 438 50.66 -11.28 -2.80
CA SER A 438 51.07 -9.90 -2.57
C SER A 438 50.21 -8.94 -3.40
N ILE A 439 49.67 -7.91 -2.74
CA ILE A 439 48.98 -6.80 -3.40
C ILE A 439 49.71 -5.48 -3.15
N VAL A 440 49.66 -4.59 -4.13
CA VAL A 440 50.01 -3.17 -3.94
C VAL A 440 48.74 -2.44 -3.49
N PRO A 441 48.76 -1.71 -2.36
CA PRO A 441 47.60 -0.98 -1.90
C PRO A 441 47.10 0.06 -2.91
N THR A 442 45.78 0.25 -2.99
CA THR A 442 45.19 1.31 -3.84
C THR A 442 45.64 2.71 -3.38
N GLN A 443 45.78 3.65 -4.33
CA GLN A 443 46.29 5.02 -4.06
C GLN A 443 45.62 5.71 -2.87
N GLY A 444 46.42 6.26 -1.95
CA GLY A 444 45.97 6.98 -0.75
C GLY A 444 45.89 6.12 0.52
N ILE A 445 46.09 4.80 0.41
CA ILE A 445 46.11 3.84 1.53
C ILE A 445 47.53 3.59 2.03
N ASP A 446 48.52 3.86 1.20
CA ASP A 446 49.94 3.94 1.57
C ASP A 446 50.17 4.83 2.80
N ILE A 447 49.40 5.90 2.97
CA ILE A 447 49.44 6.78 4.15
C ILE A 447 48.86 6.09 5.41
N LEU A 448 47.84 5.25 5.26
CA LEU A 448 47.26 4.48 6.37
C LEU A 448 48.22 3.38 6.85
N LEU A 449 49.00 2.83 5.92
CA LEU A 449 49.93 1.72 6.16
C LEU A 449 51.38 2.19 6.41
N SER A 450 51.71 3.46 6.15
CA SER A 450 53.06 4.01 6.35
C SER A 450 53.49 4.03 7.81
N ASP A 451 52.53 4.12 8.72
CA ASP A 451 52.77 4.15 10.17
C ASP A 451 52.99 2.75 10.77
N LEU A 452 52.84 1.69 9.97
CA LEU A 452 53.06 0.31 10.38
C LEU A 452 54.43 -0.18 9.90
N ASP A 453 55.19 -0.83 10.78
CA ASP A 453 56.53 -1.31 10.47
C ASP A 453 56.53 -2.47 9.46
N ASP A 454 57.65 -2.67 8.78
CA ASP A 454 57.85 -3.86 7.93
C ASP A 454 57.75 -5.14 8.77
N ASN A 455 57.16 -6.21 8.22
CA ASN A 455 56.79 -7.45 8.93
C ASN A 455 55.62 -7.32 9.92
N THR A 456 54.93 -6.19 9.96
CA THR A 456 53.71 -6.05 10.77
C THR A 456 52.64 -7.01 10.29
N ARG A 457 52.13 -7.88 11.18
CA ARG A 457 50.97 -8.73 10.89
C ARG A 457 49.68 -8.00 11.22
N MET A 458 48.68 -8.18 10.37
CA MET A 458 47.34 -7.60 10.53
C MET A 458 46.25 -8.60 10.15
N TRP A 459 45.08 -8.44 10.73
CA TRP A 459 43.87 -9.12 10.29
C TRP A 459 43.18 -8.32 9.20
N VAL A 460 42.92 -8.97 8.07
CA VAL A 460 42.14 -8.42 6.96
C VAL A 460 40.88 -9.25 6.73
N THR A 461 39.91 -8.66 6.05
CA THR A 461 38.75 -9.38 5.54
C THR A 461 38.85 -9.51 4.03
N VAL A 462 38.54 -10.70 3.51
CA VAL A 462 38.44 -10.95 2.08
C VAL A 462 37.01 -11.34 1.73
N ARG A 463 36.51 -10.81 0.62
CA ARG A 463 35.17 -11.12 0.12
C ARG A 463 35.21 -11.36 -1.38
N PRO A 464 34.69 -12.49 -1.87
CA PRO A 464 34.56 -12.69 -3.31
C PRO A 464 33.53 -11.73 -3.91
N THR A 465 33.88 -11.21 -5.08
CA THR A 465 33.00 -10.46 -5.97
C THR A 465 32.85 -11.24 -7.29
N SER A 466 32.14 -10.70 -8.27
CA SER A 466 32.01 -11.32 -9.59
C SER A 466 33.32 -11.37 -10.40
N GLN A 467 34.37 -10.64 -9.98
CA GLN A 467 35.61 -10.48 -10.77
C GLN A 467 36.90 -10.64 -9.96
N TYR A 468 36.88 -10.39 -8.64
CA TYR A 468 38.07 -10.45 -7.78
C TYR A 468 37.71 -10.70 -6.30
N LEU A 469 38.68 -11.08 -5.49
CA LEU A 469 38.59 -11.02 -4.03
C LEU A 469 38.91 -9.60 -3.55
N ALA A 470 37.95 -8.94 -2.91
CA ALA A 470 38.14 -7.63 -2.31
C ALA A 470 38.78 -7.78 -0.92
N VAL A 471 39.92 -7.13 -0.68
CA VAL A 471 40.70 -7.23 0.56
C VAL A 471 40.53 -5.93 1.35
N ARG A 472 40.06 -6.03 2.60
CA ARG A 472 39.80 -4.87 3.46
C ARG A 472 40.53 -4.94 4.79
N PHE A 473 41.19 -3.86 5.18
CA PHE A 473 41.74 -3.63 6.52
C PHE A 473 40.88 -2.60 7.24
N THR A 474 40.43 -2.92 8.46
CA THR A 474 39.54 -2.07 9.28
C THR A 474 38.32 -1.50 8.54
N GLY A 475 37.78 -2.25 7.57
CA GLY A 475 36.65 -1.85 6.73
C GLY A 475 37.03 -1.11 5.45
N THR A 476 38.28 -0.63 5.32
CA THR A 476 38.80 0.08 4.15
C THR A 476 39.33 -0.90 3.10
N LEU A 477 38.96 -0.73 1.83
CA LEU A 477 39.44 -1.56 0.72
C LEU A 477 40.89 -1.25 0.45
N ILE A 478 41.80 -2.16 0.81
CA ILE A 478 43.23 -1.96 0.61
C ILE A 478 43.71 -2.49 -0.74
N GLY A 479 43.01 -3.44 -1.35
CA GLY A 479 43.30 -3.87 -2.71
C GLY A 479 42.47 -5.08 -3.12
N THR A 480 42.85 -5.67 -4.25
CA THR A 480 42.11 -6.77 -4.89
C THR A 480 43.06 -7.89 -5.30
N VAL A 481 42.62 -9.13 -5.10
CA VAL A 481 43.31 -10.34 -5.57
C VAL A 481 42.46 -10.99 -6.66
N PRO A 482 43.05 -11.52 -7.76
CA PRO A 482 42.28 -12.29 -8.75
C PRO A 482 41.47 -13.42 -8.10
N LEU A 483 40.32 -13.77 -8.68
CA LEU A 483 39.53 -14.90 -8.16
C LEU A 483 40.32 -16.20 -8.28
N PRO A 484 40.40 -17.02 -7.21
CA PRO A 484 40.90 -18.38 -7.28
C PRO A 484 39.96 -19.27 -8.10
N ASP A 485 40.50 -20.38 -8.63
CA ASP A 485 39.71 -21.37 -9.35
C ASP A 485 38.68 -22.04 -8.42
N ASN A 486 39.06 -22.27 -7.15
CA ASN A 486 38.17 -22.76 -6.11
C ASN A 486 37.68 -21.64 -5.16
N LEU A 487 36.38 -21.32 -5.22
CA LEU A 487 35.74 -20.33 -4.35
C LEU A 487 35.05 -20.94 -3.11
N ASP A 488 34.98 -22.26 -2.98
CA ASP A 488 34.28 -22.95 -1.89
C ASP A 488 34.77 -22.50 -0.48
N PRO A 489 36.09 -22.29 -0.24
CA PRO A 489 36.58 -21.83 1.06
C PRO A 489 36.09 -20.43 1.45
N PHE A 490 35.75 -19.60 0.46
CA PHE A 490 35.36 -18.19 0.65
C PHE A 490 33.85 -18.04 0.87
N GLY A 491 33.03 -18.84 0.20
CA GLY A 491 31.57 -18.72 0.24
C GLY A 491 31.07 -17.34 -0.23
N ASN A 492 29.86 -16.94 0.17
CA ASN A 492 29.23 -15.67 -0.27
C ASN A 492 29.44 -14.49 0.69
N GLU A 493 30.11 -14.71 1.83
CA GLU A 493 30.29 -13.74 2.90
C GLU A 493 31.75 -13.32 3.06
N ALA A 494 32.00 -12.21 3.77
CA ALA A 494 33.36 -11.78 4.10
C ALA A 494 33.99 -12.73 5.14
N LYS A 495 35.20 -13.22 4.85
CA LYS A 495 36.00 -14.05 5.74
C LYS A 495 37.22 -13.31 6.27
N VAL A 496 37.77 -13.71 7.40
CA VAL A 496 38.99 -13.13 7.99
C VAL A 496 40.21 -13.95 7.56
N THR A 497 41.29 -13.29 7.18
CA THR A 497 42.60 -13.94 7.05
C THR A 497 43.72 -13.04 7.56
N ALA A 498 44.88 -13.63 7.80
CA ALA A 498 46.09 -12.91 8.17
C ALA A 498 46.73 -12.27 6.93
N ALA A 499 47.31 -11.09 7.13
CA ALA A 499 48.17 -10.44 6.15
C ALA A 499 49.40 -9.84 6.83
N THR A 500 50.48 -9.65 6.07
CA THR A 500 51.76 -9.09 6.54
C THR A 500 52.18 -7.94 5.64
N ILE A 501 52.65 -6.83 6.25
CA ILE A 501 53.22 -5.72 5.49
C ILE A 501 54.64 -6.07 5.05
N ARG A 502 54.93 -5.83 3.77
CA ARG A 502 56.27 -5.91 3.19
C ARG A 502 56.67 -4.60 2.56
N ARG A 503 57.85 -4.07 2.87
CA ARG A 503 58.44 -2.93 2.17
C ARG A 503 59.51 -3.40 1.20
N ILE A 504 59.20 -3.36 -0.10
CA ILE A 504 60.10 -3.81 -1.16
C ILE A 504 60.44 -2.60 -2.02
N SER A 505 61.73 -2.27 -2.12
CA SER A 505 62.21 -1.15 -2.98
C SER A 505 61.55 0.21 -2.73
N GLY A 506 61.07 0.47 -1.52
CA GLY A 506 60.38 1.72 -1.14
C GLY A 506 58.86 1.70 -1.36
N GLU A 507 58.30 0.63 -1.92
CA GLU A 507 56.86 0.43 -2.08
C GLU A 507 56.30 -0.46 -0.96
N THR A 508 55.10 -0.12 -0.47
CA THR A 508 54.38 -0.91 0.53
C THR A 508 53.57 -2.00 -0.18
N HIS A 509 53.82 -3.25 0.17
CA HIS A 509 53.06 -4.42 -0.25
C HIS A 509 52.34 -5.05 0.94
N VAL A 510 51.22 -5.70 0.66
CA VAL A 510 50.48 -6.48 1.66
C VAL A 510 50.40 -7.92 1.19
N GLU A 511 51.09 -8.81 1.91
CA GLU A 511 51.11 -10.25 1.69
C GLU A 511 49.93 -10.91 2.43
N ILE A 512 48.96 -11.43 1.68
CA ILE A 512 47.71 -12.00 2.22
C ILE A 512 47.80 -13.52 2.21
N GLU A 513 47.56 -14.17 3.35
CA GLU A 513 47.50 -15.62 3.45
C GLU A 513 46.14 -16.13 2.93
N LEU A 514 46.12 -17.04 1.96
CA LEU A 514 44.91 -17.56 1.32
C LEU A 514 44.93 -19.10 1.20
N PRO A 515 43.78 -19.77 1.06
CA PRO A 515 43.72 -21.18 0.69
C PRO A 515 44.37 -21.45 -0.68
N LYS A 516 44.81 -22.69 -0.90
CA LYS A 516 45.32 -23.14 -2.20
C LYS A 516 44.27 -22.93 -3.30
N ASP A 517 44.74 -22.54 -4.48
CA ASP A 517 43.89 -22.38 -5.67
C ASP A 517 43.22 -23.70 -6.07
#